data_AF-A0A2H3NQ12-F1
#
_entry.id   AF-A0A2H3NQ12-F1
#
_cell.length_a   1.000
_cell.length_b   1.000
_cell.length_c   1.000
_cell.angle_alpha   90.00
_cell.angle_beta   90.00
_cell.angle_gamma   90.00
#
_symmetry.space_group_name_H-M   'P 1'
#
loop_
_entity.id
_entity.type
_entity.pdbx_description
1 polymer ?
#
loop_
_entity_poly.entity_id
_entity_poly.type
_entity_poly.pdbx_seq_one_letter_code
_entity_poly.pdbx_strand_id
1 'polypeptide(L)'
;MKKELTVQVDAEVLDQAAAHAKARGVSLDELVTRYLAAMASTASQEKPGDELPPITRRLAGSLKGTDAERFTGHPDQEGRVDADLKEEYYRYLEKKHR
;
A
#
# COMPACT_ATOMS: atom_id res chain seq x y z
N MET A 1 -3.18 -27.25 1.42
CA MET A 1 -3.36 -27.55 2.86
C MET A 1 -4.06 -26.38 3.50
N LYS A 2 -5.11 -26.60 4.32
CA LYS A 2 -5.72 -25.56 5.15
C LYS A 2 -5.02 -25.53 6.51
N LYS A 3 -4.73 -24.34 7.03
CA LYS A 3 -4.15 -24.13 8.37
C LYS A 3 -5.09 -23.19 9.14
N GLU A 4 -5.31 -23.49 10.40
CA GLU A 4 -6.13 -22.66 11.30
C GLU A 4 -5.21 -21.75 12.11
N LEU A 5 -5.58 -20.47 12.22
CA LEU A 5 -4.84 -19.46 12.96
C LEU A 5 -5.77 -18.91 14.05
N THR A 6 -5.35 -19.02 15.30
CA THR A 6 -6.04 -18.39 16.44
C THR A 6 -5.19 -17.24 16.96
N VAL A 7 -5.75 -16.04 16.98
CA VAL A 7 -5.08 -14.82 17.46
C VAL A 7 -5.86 -14.30 18.66
N GLN A 8 -5.15 -13.94 19.73
CA GLN A 8 -5.75 -13.21 20.85
C GLN A 8 -5.61 -11.71 20.57
N VAL A 9 -6.73 -11.01 20.63
CA VAL A 9 -6.84 -9.56 20.40
C VAL A 9 -7.84 -9.00 21.39
N ASP A 10 -7.64 -7.75 21.76
CA ASP A 10 -8.54 -7.04 22.66
C ASP A 10 -9.96 -6.98 22.07
N ALA A 11 -10.97 -7.06 22.94
CA ALA A 11 -12.37 -7.05 22.54
C ALA A 11 -12.73 -5.80 21.73
N GLU A 12 -12.20 -4.63 22.12
CA GLU A 12 -12.44 -3.37 21.43
C GLU A 12 -11.90 -3.40 19.98
N VAL A 13 -10.75 -4.03 19.76
CA VAL A 13 -10.13 -4.18 18.44
C VAL A 13 -10.96 -5.14 17.58
N LEU A 14 -11.47 -6.22 18.18
CA LEU A 14 -12.34 -7.17 17.49
C LEU A 14 -13.64 -6.48 17.00
N ASP A 15 -14.25 -5.66 17.85
CA ASP A 15 -15.48 -4.92 17.52
C ASP A 15 -15.25 -3.90 16.40
N GLN A 16 -14.16 -3.15 16.46
CA GLN A 16 -13.79 -2.21 15.40
C GLN A 16 -13.54 -2.92 14.07
N ALA A 17 -12.81 -4.04 14.10
CA ALA A 17 -12.52 -4.83 12.92
C ALA A 17 -13.80 -5.43 12.31
N ALA A 18 -14.71 -5.93 13.14
CA ALA A 18 -16.01 -6.44 12.70
C ALA A 18 -16.89 -5.35 12.07
N ALA A 19 -16.93 -4.16 12.69
CA ALA A 19 -17.66 -3.01 12.13
C ALA A 19 -17.08 -2.59 10.76
N HIS A 20 -15.76 -2.57 10.64
CA HIS A 20 -15.07 -2.24 9.40
C HIS A 20 -15.31 -3.31 8.30
N ALA A 21 -15.30 -4.59 8.65
CA ALA A 21 -15.64 -5.67 7.72
C ALA A 21 -17.09 -5.57 7.22
N LYS A 22 -18.03 -5.29 8.13
CA LYS A 22 -19.45 -5.11 7.81
C LYS A 22 -19.68 -3.92 6.88
N ALA A 23 -19.01 -2.79 7.11
CA ALA A 23 -19.09 -1.62 6.23
C ALA A 23 -18.63 -1.93 4.79
N ARG A 24 -17.72 -2.90 4.63
CA ARG A 24 -17.21 -3.37 3.34
C ARG A 24 -17.99 -4.56 2.76
N GLY A 25 -19.03 -5.05 3.46
CA GLY A 25 -19.84 -6.19 3.04
C GLY A 25 -19.10 -7.54 3.04
N VAL A 26 -18.01 -7.67 3.80
CA VAL A 26 -17.19 -8.89 3.89
C VAL A 26 -17.17 -9.44 5.31
N SER A 27 -16.85 -10.72 5.46
CA SER A 27 -16.63 -11.32 6.78
C SER A 27 -15.27 -10.91 7.35
N LEU A 28 -15.14 -10.96 8.68
CA LEU A 28 -13.87 -10.66 9.36
C LEU A 28 -12.77 -11.65 8.96
N ASP A 29 -13.10 -12.94 8.87
CA ASP A 29 -12.17 -14.00 8.44
C ASP A 29 -11.67 -13.79 7.00
N GLU A 30 -12.57 -13.40 6.10
CA GLU A 30 -12.20 -13.07 4.72
C GLU A 30 -11.30 -11.83 4.66
N LEU A 31 -11.57 -10.82 5.48
CA LEU A 31 -10.74 -9.62 5.57
C LEU A 31 -9.32 -9.97 6.03
N VAL A 32 -9.19 -10.78 7.09
CA VAL A 32 -7.88 -11.23 7.60
C VAL A 32 -7.17 -12.09 6.57
N THR A 33 -7.87 -13.02 5.92
CA THR A 33 -7.30 -13.88 4.88
C THR A 33 -6.75 -13.05 3.72
N ARG A 34 -7.51 -12.05 3.25
CA ARG A 34 -7.06 -11.14 2.18
C ARG A 34 -5.84 -10.33 2.60
N TYR A 35 -5.81 -9.85 3.85
CA TYR A 35 -4.65 -9.10 4.37
C TYR A 35 -3.39 -9.97 4.40
N LEU A 36 -3.48 -11.18 4.95
CA LEU A 36 -2.37 -12.13 5.00
C LEU A 36 -1.91 -12.54 3.60
N ALA A 37 -2.83 -12.74 2.65
CA ALA A 37 -2.51 -13.02 1.26
C ALA A 37 -1.78 -11.85 0.58
N ALA A 38 -2.21 -10.62 0.82
CA ALA A 38 -1.54 -9.42 0.31
C ALA A 38 -0.12 -9.30 0.85
N MET A 39 0.08 -9.53 2.16
CA MET A 39 1.40 -9.52 2.77
C MET A 39 2.33 -10.59 2.19
N ALA A 40 1.82 -11.80 1.97
CA ALA A 40 2.58 -12.87 1.33
C ALA A 40 2.93 -12.52 -0.13
N SER A 41 2.02 -11.87 -0.86
CA SER A 41 2.27 -11.42 -2.22
C SER A 41 3.34 -10.33 -2.29
N THR A 42 3.39 -9.42 -1.31
CA THR A 42 4.45 -8.40 -1.24
C THR A 42 5.80 -8.99 -0.84
N ALA A 43 5.83 -10.04 -0.02
CA ALA A 43 7.06 -10.74 0.34
C ALA A 43 7.65 -11.54 -0.84
N SER A 44 6.80 -11.99 -1.77
CA SER A 44 7.21 -12.67 -3.01
C SER A 44 7.39 -11.74 -4.20
N GLN A 45 7.27 -10.42 -4.04
CA GLN A 45 7.77 -9.53 -5.07
C GLN A 45 9.29 -9.62 -5.06
N GLU A 46 9.82 -10.45 -5.96
CA GLU A 46 11.16 -10.26 -6.51
C GLU A 46 11.37 -8.77 -6.72
N LYS A 47 12.47 -8.25 -6.19
CA LYS A 47 12.81 -6.83 -6.20
C LYS A 47 12.45 -6.24 -7.57
N PRO A 48 11.82 -5.04 -7.63
CA PRO A 48 11.58 -4.37 -8.90
C PRO A 48 12.94 -4.05 -9.53
N GLY A 49 13.42 -4.98 -10.37
CA GLY A 49 14.81 -5.07 -10.76
C GLY A 49 15.07 -6.25 -11.70
N ASP A 50 14.36 -7.37 -11.50
CA ASP A 50 14.41 -8.49 -12.44
C ASP A 50 13.50 -8.21 -13.64
N GLU A 51 14.12 -7.53 -14.61
CA GLU A 51 13.70 -7.34 -15.99
C GLU A 51 12.45 -6.48 -16.23
N LEU A 52 12.60 -5.16 -16.03
CA LEU A 52 11.75 -4.19 -16.72
C LEU A 52 11.75 -4.48 -18.25
N PRO A 53 10.57 -4.55 -18.90
CA PRO A 53 10.45 -4.64 -20.35
C PRO A 53 11.30 -3.57 -21.07
N PRO A 54 11.74 -3.81 -22.33
CA PRO A 54 12.70 -2.93 -23.00
C PRO A 54 12.28 -1.45 -23.06
N ILE A 55 10.97 -1.19 -23.21
CA ILE A 55 10.41 0.16 -23.26
C ILE A 55 10.46 0.83 -21.88
N THR A 56 10.08 0.12 -20.80
CA THR A 56 10.11 0.66 -19.44
C THR A 56 11.54 0.81 -18.91
N ARG A 57 12.47 -0.05 -19.34
CA ARG A 57 13.91 0.08 -19.06
C ARG A 57 14.51 1.33 -19.68
N ARG A 58 14.15 1.65 -20.93
CA ARG A 58 14.60 2.87 -21.62
C ARG A 58 14.08 4.11 -20.89
N LEU A 59 12.81 4.11 -20.51
CA LEU A 59 12.20 5.21 -19.74
C LEU A 59 12.88 5.39 -18.38
N ALA A 60 13.11 4.31 -17.62
CA ALA A 60 13.83 4.35 -16.36
C ALA A 60 15.27 4.89 -16.52
N GLY A 61 15.96 4.49 -17.59
CA GLY A 61 17.28 5.03 -17.94
C GLY A 61 17.27 6.52 -18.30
N SER A 62 16.23 7.01 -18.97
CA SER A 62 16.06 8.42 -19.31
C SER A 62 15.72 9.31 -18.10
N LEU A 63 15.16 8.72 -17.05
CA LEU A 63 14.85 9.41 -15.79
C LEU A 63 16.04 9.42 -14.82
N LYS A 64 17.09 8.62 -15.09
CA LYS A 64 18.29 8.53 -14.27
C LYS A 64 19.06 9.86 -14.30
N GLY A 65 19.28 10.47 -13.13
CA GLY A 65 19.90 11.79 -12.98
C GLY A 65 18.94 12.98 -13.06
N THR A 66 17.62 12.75 -13.11
CA THR A 66 16.59 13.79 -12.96
C THR A 66 16.00 13.76 -11.55
N ASP A 67 15.40 14.86 -11.08
CA ASP A 67 14.75 14.90 -9.77
C ASP A 67 13.65 13.83 -9.58
N ALA A 68 13.14 13.24 -10.67
CA ALA A 68 12.20 12.13 -10.63
C ALA A 68 12.80 10.83 -10.05
N GLU A 69 14.12 10.64 -10.10
CA GLU A 69 14.81 9.49 -9.48
C GLU A 69 14.71 9.53 -7.95
N ARG A 70 14.53 10.72 -7.36
CA ARG A 70 14.29 10.89 -5.92
C ARG A 70 12.89 10.45 -5.48
N PHE A 71 11.94 10.34 -6.40
CA PHE A 71 10.56 9.96 -6.13
C PHE A 71 10.28 8.45 -6.24
N THR A 72 11.18 7.67 -6.85
CA THR A 72 10.99 6.22 -7.01
C THR A 72 11.64 5.38 -5.90
N GLY A 73 12.13 6.02 -4.83
CA GLY A 73 12.47 5.32 -3.60
C GLY A 73 11.24 4.65 -3.02
N HIS A 74 11.36 3.36 -2.70
CA HIS A 74 10.39 2.67 -1.87
C HIS A 74 10.04 3.52 -0.62
N PRO A 75 8.80 3.48 -0.11
CA PRO A 75 8.41 4.18 1.11
C PRO A 75 8.92 3.39 2.33
N ASP A 76 10.23 3.21 2.42
CA ASP A 76 10.93 2.63 3.57
C ASP A 76 11.89 3.66 4.16
N GLN A 77 11.39 4.88 4.39
CA GLN A 77 11.85 5.76 5.46
C GLN A 77 10.91 6.95 5.60
N GLU A 78 10.33 7.10 6.79
CA GLU A 78 9.74 8.37 7.24
C GLU A 78 10.76 9.49 7.03
N GLY A 79 10.50 10.38 6.07
CA GLY A 79 11.42 11.48 5.85
C GLY A 79 11.08 12.31 4.63
N ARG A 80 10.25 13.34 4.84
CA ARG A 80 9.99 14.46 3.92
C ARG A 80 9.20 14.11 2.66
N VAL A 81 7.89 13.90 2.86
CA VAL A 81 6.96 14.49 1.88
C VAL A 81 7.01 15.99 2.15
N ASP A 82 7.39 16.80 1.16
CA ASP A 82 7.30 18.26 1.29
C ASP A 82 5.88 18.60 1.79
N ALA A 83 5.79 19.20 2.97
CA ALA A 83 4.51 19.46 3.64
C ALA A 83 3.53 20.21 2.71
N ASP A 84 4.10 21.06 1.86
CA ASP A 84 3.41 21.86 0.85
C ASP A 84 2.68 20.98 -0.20
N LEU A 85 3.25 19.85 -0.61
CA LEU A 85 2.65 18.93 -1.59
C LEU A 85 1.47 18.15 -1.01
N LYS A 86 1.51 17.81 0.28
CA LYS A 86 0.35 17.20 0.96
C LYS A 86 -0.81 18.17 1.03
N GLU A 87 -0.55 19.42 1.35
CA GLU A 87 -1.59 20.43 1.54
C GLU A 87 -2.33 20.76 0.23
N GLU A 88 -1.61 20.84 -0.90
CA GLU A 88 -2.23 21.00 -2.21
C GLU A 88 -3.11 19.81 -2.61
N TYR A 89 -2.68 18.59 -2.31
CA TYR A 89 -3.45 17.38 -2.59
C TYR A 89 -4.78 17.33 -1.81
N TYR A 90 -4.76 17.67 -0.52
CA TYR A 90 -5.97 17.72 0.30
C TYR A 90 -6.94 18.82 -0.18
N ARG A 91 -6.45 20.01 -0.53
CA ARG A 91 -7.30 21.06 -1.13
C ARG A 91 -7.93 20.64 -2.46
N TYR A 92 -7.19 19.90 -3.29
CA TYR A 92 -7.72 19.38 -4.55
C TYR A 92 -8.89 18.40 -4.31
N LEU A 93 -8.75 17.50 -3.34
CA LEU A 93 -9.80 16.54 -2.98
C LEU A 93 -11.05 17.25 -2.44
N GLU A 94 -10.89 18.26 -1.57
CA GLU A 94 -12.00 19.05 -1.05
C GLU A 94 -12.77 19.78 -2.15
N LYS A 95 -12.07 20.32 -3.15
CA LYS A 95 -12.69 21.03 -4.28
C LYS A 95 -13.46 20.08 -5.22
N LYS A 96 -13.04 18.82 -5.32
CA LYS A 96 -13.67 17.82 -6.22
C LYS A 96 -14.87 17.12 -5.60
N HIS A 97 -14.94 17.07 -4.27
CA HIS A 97 -16.02 16.45 -3.52
C HIS A 97 -17.06 17.45 -2.98
N ARG A 98 -17.05 18.68 -3.50
CA ARG A 98 -18.07 19.70 -3.26
C ARG A 98 -18.84 19.98 -4.54
#